data_AF-A0A2X1RV03-F1
#
_entry.id   AF-A0A2X1RV03-F1
#
_cell.length_a   1.000
_cell.length_b   1.000
_cell.length_c   1.000
_cell.angle_alpha   90.00
_cell.angle_beta   90.00
_cell.angle_gamma   90.00
#
_symmetry.space_group_name_H-M   'P 1'
#
loop_
_entity.id
_entity.type
_entity.pdbx_description
1 polymer ?
#
loop_
_entity_poly.entity_id
_entity_poly.type
_entity_poly.pdbx_seq_one_letter_code
_entity_poly.pdbx_strand_id
1 'polypeptide(L)' 'MRKAENDKDDARRLKDLNERFKREGKKALKDIDDLPKDYEAPDFFLKEAEKMAADFVIFNSDQKINQANSLSEAKTESKK' A
#
# COMPACT_ATOMS: atom_id res chain seq x y z
N MET A 1 19.77 7.87 -32.56
CA MET A 1 18.44 8.26 -32.05
C MET A 1 17.90 7.30 -30.98
N ARG A 2 18.04 5.96 -31.05
CA ARG A 2 17.51 5.06 -29.99
C ARG A 2 18.36 4.91 -28.72
N LYS A 3 19.69 4.89 -28.84
CA LYS A 3 20.58 4.60 -27.70
C LYS A 3 20.51 5.63 -26.57
N ALA A 4 20.58 6.92 -26.92
CA ALA A 4 20.55 8.00 -25.92
C ALA A 4 19.20 8.17 -25.20
N GLU A 5 18.11 7.63 -25.76
CA GLU A 5 16.80 7.61 -25.11
C GLU A 5 16.74 6.44 -24.12
N ASN A 6 17.15 5.25 -24.56
CA ASN A 6 17.30 4.08 -23.68
C ASN A 6 18.21 4.37 -22.47
N ASP A 7 19.38 4.98 -22.69
CA ASP A 7 20.33 5.30 -21.61
C ASP A 7 19.70 6.25 -20.57
N LYS A 8 18.80 7.16 -21.00
CA LYS A 8 18.07 8.06 -20.09
C LYS A 8 16.98 7.32 -19.33
N ASP A 9 16.25 6.44 -19.99
CA ASP A 9 15.20 5.64 -19.38
C ASP A 9 15.78 4.67 -18.34
N ASP A 10 16.92 4.04 -18.65
CA ASP A 10 17.63 3.15 -17.73
C ASP A 10 18.16 3.91 -16.52
N ALA A 11 18.74 5.11 -16.71
CA ALA A 11 19.17 5.97 -15.61
C ALA A 11 17.98 6.39 -14.71
N ARG A 12 16.82 6.72 -15.32
CA ARG A 12 15.61 7.05 -14.58
C ARG A 12 15.10 5.84 -13.79
N ARG A 13 15.07 4.67 -14.42
CA ARG A 13 14.64 3.41 -13.81
C ARG A 13 15.53 3.00 -12.64
N LEU A 14 16.85 3.08 -12.81
CA LEU A 14 17.82 2.77 -11.76
C LEU A 14 17.65 3.70 -10.56
N LYS A 15 17.46 5.00 -10.80
CA LYS A 15 17.18 5.98 -9.73
C LYS A 15 15.91 5.62 -8.96
N ASP A 16 14.80 5.40 -9.66
CA ASP A 16 13.51 5.06 -9.05
C ASP A 16 13.59 3.76 -8.24
N LEU A 17 14.35 2.77 -8.73
CA LEU A 17 14.57 1.49 -8.05
C LEU A 17 15.40 1.64 -6.77
N ASN A 18 16.47 2.43 -6.81
CA ASN A 18 17.30 2.71 -5.64
C ASN A 18 16.56 3.52 -4.57
N GLU A 19 15.68 4.45 -4.96
CA GLU A 19 14.79 5.13 -4.03
C GLU A 19 13.82 4.16 -3.33
N ARG A 20 13.28 3.18 -4.07
CA ARG A 20 12.45 2.10 -3.50
C ARG A 20 13.26 1.22 -2.55
N PHE A 21 14.46 0.79 -2.95
CA PHE A 21 15.33 -0.06 -2.13
C PHE A 21 15.71 0.64 -0.82
N LYS A 22 15.97 1.95 -0.87
CA LYS A 22 16.23 2.75 0.33
C LYS A 22 15.03 2.76 1.28
N ARG A 23 13.80 2.84 0.78
CA ARG A 23 12.57 2.74 1.61
C ARG A 23 12.37 1.35 2.21
N GLU A 24 12.79 0.31 1.51
CA GLU A 24 12.72 -1.09 1.95
C GLU A 24 13.93 -1.53 2.79
N GLY A 25 14.95 -0.68 2.98
CA GLY A 25 16.19 -1.02 3.69
C GLY A 25 17.13 -1.95 2.92
N LYS A 26 16.92 -2.11 1.61
CA LYS A 26 17.75 -2.93 0.71
C LYS A 26 18.96 -2.14 0.21
N LYS A 27 20.01 -2.86 -0.20
CA LYS A 27 21.23 -2.26 -0.77
C LYS A 27 20.93 -1.69 -2.16
N ALA A 28 21.38 -0.47 -2.42
CA ALA A 28 21.27 0.14 -3.74
C ALA A 28 22.06 -0.66 -4.79
N LEU A 29 21.50 -0.71 -6.00
CA LEU A 29 22.11 -1.30 -7.19
C LEU A 29 23.03 -0.28 -7.86
N LYS A 30 24.13 -0.79 -8.44
CA LYS A 30 25.08 0.04 -9.18
C LYS A 30 24.67 0.15 -10.65
N ASP A 31 24.17 -0.95 -11.21
CA ASP A 31 23.65 -1.05 -12.56
C ASP A 31 22.20 -1.58 -12.56
N ILE A 32 21.44 -1.27 -13.60
CA ILE A 32 20.10 -1.85 -13.80
C ILE A 32 20.17 -3.36 -14.09
N ASP A 33 21.28 -3.83 -14.68
CA ASP A 33 21.53 -5.25 -14.95
C ASP A 33 21.86 -6.06 -13.69
N ASP A 34 22.20 -5.39 -12.58
CA ASP A 34 22.41 -6.03 -11.27
C ASP A 34 21.08 -6.44 -10.61
N LEU A 35 19.94 -6.05 -11.18
CA LEU A 35 18.62 -6.44 -10.70
C LEU A 35 18.42 -7.96 -10.86
N PRO A 36 18.13 -8.70 -9.77
CA PRO A 36 17.87 -10.14 -9.87
C PRO A 36 16.75 -10.44 -10.88
N LYS A 37 16.90 -11.52 -11.66
CA LYS A 37 15.91 -11.89 -12.70
C LYS A 37 14.55 -12.30 -12.13
N ASP A 38 14.55 -12.72 -10.88
CA ASP A 38 13.40 -13.06 -10.04
C ASP A 38 12.92 -11.86 -9.19
N TYR A 39 13.42 -10.65 -9.45
CA TYR A 39 12.94 -9.46 -8.77
C TYR A 39 11.50 -9.13 -9.17
N GLU A 40 10.61 -9.22 -8.20
CA GLU A 40 9.24 -8.73 -8.31
C GLU A 40 9.15 -7.32 -7.72
N ALA A 41 8.66 -6.38 -8.55
CA ALA A 41 8.36 -5.04 -8.07
C ALA A 41 7.17 -5.11 -7.08
N PRO A 42 7.17 -4.31 -6.01
CA PRO A 42 6.05 -4.29 -5.08
C PRO A 42 4.76 -3.91 -5.79
N ASP A 43 3.68 -4.65 -5.54
CA ASP A 43 2.35 -4.29 -6.02
C ASP A 43 1.73 -3.23 -5.09
N PHE A 44 1.82 -1.97 -5.52
CA PHE A 44 1.28 -0.84 -4.77
C PHE A 44 -0.24 -0.84 -4.73
N PHE A 45 -0.90 -1.37 -5.77
CA PHE A 45 -2.36 -1.43 -5.80
C PHE A 45 -2.86 -2.49 -4.83
N LEU A 46 -2.22 -3.66 -4.77
CA LEU A 46 -2.56 -4.69 -3.80
C LEU A 46 -2.34 -4.22 -2.36
N LYS A 47 -1.19 -3.58 -2.08
CA LYS A 47 -0.90 -3.05 -0.75
C LYS A 47 -1.90 -1.98 -0.30
N GLU A 48 -2.35 -1.14 -1.22
CA GLU A 48 -3.36 -0.13 -0.89
C GLU A 48 -4.76 -0.76 -0.73
N ALA A 49 -5.09 -1.76 -1.56
CA ALA A 49 -6.32 -2.53 -1.42
C ALA A 49 -6.40 -3.26 -0.08
N GLU A 50 -5.29 -3.82 0.41
CA GLU A 50 -5.19 -4.44 1.73
C GLU A 50 -5.56 -3.45 2.85
N LYS A 51 -4.98 -2.24 2.82
CA LYS A 51 -5.30 -1.20 3.81
C LYS A 51 -6.75 -0.75 3.72
N MET A 52 -7.26 -0.51 2.52
CA MET A 52 -8.66 -0.14 2.32
C MET A 52 -9.61 -1.21 2.87
N ALA A 53 -9.26 -2.49 2.69
CA ALA A 53 -10.03 -3.59 3.27
C ALA A 53 -9.95 -3.62 4.81
N ALA A 54 -8.77 -3.38 5.39
CA ALA A 54 -8.60 -3.28 6.84
C ALA A 54 -9.41 -2.13 7.44
N ASP A 55 -9.33 -0.94 6.83
CA ASP A 55 -10.11 0.24 7.21
C ASP A 55 -11.61 -0.03 7.10
N PHE A 56 -12.04 -0.73 6.04
CA PHE A 56 -13.43 -1.12 5.86
C PHE A 56 -13.92 -2.05 6.98
N VAL A 57 -13.10 -3.02 7.41
CA VAL A 57 -13.46 -3.91 8.53
C VAL A 57 -13.65 -3.12 9.82
N ILE A 58 -12.72 -2.21 10.14
CA ILE A 58 -12.79 -1.35 11.33
C ILE A 58 -14.05 -0.47 11.27
N PHE A 59 -14.29 0.17 10.13
CA PHE A 59 -15.49 0.98 9.93
C PHE A 59 -16.77 0.18 10.17
N ASN A 60 -16.88 -1.04 9.62
CA ASN A 60 -18.05 -1.88 9.82
C ASN A 60 -18.22 -2.35 11.27
N SER A 61 -17.13 -2.65 12.00
CA SER A 61 -17.24 -2.95 13.43
C SER A 61 -17.75 -1.77 14.23
N ASP A 62 -17.28 -0.57 13.95
CA ASP A 62 -17.73 0.65 14.63
C ASP A 62 -19.21 0.92 14.34
N GLN A 63 -19.66 0.74 13.09
CA GLN A 63 -21.07 0.84 12.74
C GLN A 63 -21.95 -0.16 13.51
N LYS A 64 -21.48 -1.39 13.73
CA LYS A 64 -22.20 -2.39 14.51
C LYS A 64 -22.29 -2.01 15.99
N ILE A 65 -21.20 -1.51 16.57
CA ILE A 65 -21.16 -1.05 17.97
C ILE A 65 -22.12 0.13 18.16
N ASN A 66 -22.09 1.10 17.25
CA ASN A 66 -22.97 2.27 17.31
C ASN A 66 -24.46 1.88 17.20
N GLN A 67 -24.80 0.94 16.32
CA GLN A 67 -26.16 0.41 16.23
C GLN A 67 -26.58 -0.32 17.52
N ALA A 68 -25.71 -1.17 18.08
CA ALA A 68 -26.00 -1.89 19.32
C ALA A 68 -26.22 -0.94 20.51
N ASN A 69 -25.44 0.14 20.62
CA ASN A 69 -25.59 1.16 21.66
C ASN A 69 -26.91 1.92 21.50
N SER A 70 -27.27 2.35 20.29
CA SER A 70 -28.55 3.04 20.04
C SER A 70 -29.77 2.17 20.37
N LEU A 71 -29.71 0.87 20.10
CA LEU A 71 -30.75 -0.11 20.45
C LEU A 71 -30.84 -0.35 21.96
N SER A 72 -29.75 -0.18 22.70
CA SER A 72 -29.71 -0.33 24.15
C SER A 72 -30.34 0.89 24.85
N GLU A 73 -30.03 2.10 24.37
CA GLU A 73 -30.55 3.37 24.89
C GLU A 73 -32.07 3.47 24.70
N ALA A 74 -32.58 3.10 23.51
CA ALA A 74 -34.01 3.06 23.22
C ALA A 74 -34.80 2.08 24.11
N LYS A 75 -34.18 0.98 24.57
CA LYS A 75 -34.81 0.01 25.49
C LYS A 75 -34.87 0.51 26.93
N THR A 76 -33.93 1.35 27.35
CA THR A 76 -33.92 1.96 28.69
C THR A 76 -34.96 3.07 28.83
N GLU A 77 -35.25 3.84 27.78
CA GLU A 77 -36.26 4.90 27.82
C GLU A 77 -37.69 4.36 27.79
N SER A 78 -37.96 3.24 27.11
CA SER A 78 -39.29 2.64 27.04
C SER A 78 -39.75 1.93 28.33
N LYS A 79 -38.90 1.87 29.37
CA LYS A 79 -39.21 1.24 30.68
C LYS A 79 -39.48 2.25 31.80
N LYS A 80 -39.53 3.55 31.49
CA LYS A 80 -39.80 4.63 32.45
C LYS A 80 -41.18 5.23 32.18
#